data_AF-A0A822AM94-F1
#
_entry.id   AF-A0A822AM94-F1
#
_cell.length_a   1.000
_cell.length_b   1.000
_cell.length_c   1.000
_cell.angle_alpha   90.00
_cell.angle_beta   90.00
_cell.angle_gamma   90.00
#
_symmetry.space_group_name_H-M   'P 1'
#
loop_
_entity.id
_entity.type
_entity.pdbx_description
1 polymer ?
#
loop_
_entity_poly.entity_id
_entity_poly.type
_entity_poly.pdbx_seq_one_letter_code
_entity_poly.pdbx_strand_id
1 'polypeptide(L)'
;TLLLFSQDTDKQMFNLFIAVLQRFGCLFKGDIQWLKDHVDIVEDFSNFLIQIIKKLPTVVHHCPNEAFVLLFQFVKNGLQLHEQATLRSVTMFTSNYIEYTKSNQRAADLLKQNGLEIVQILLKCIGGASPRHLVDTLSLPLFTLSKLYIDCTSNWVQQCLNDPNFPTPSPKRHHREALIKALTSERTSRANFKDHINTFSSTCRGIDYSGTSSTRNHS
;
A
#
# COMPACT_ATOMS: atom_id res chain seq x y z
N THR A 1 -23.05 14.64 32.51
CA THR A 1 -23.72 13.42 31.97
C THR A 1 -23.23 13.05 30.57
N LEU A 2 -23.12 13.99 29.61
CA LEU A 2 -22.58 13.72 28.26
C LEU A 2 -21.13 13.16 28.23
N LEU A 3 -20.25 13.60 29.13
CA LEU A 3 -18.86 13.11 29.22
C LEU A 3 -18.74 11.67 29.73
N LEU A 4 -19.68 11.21 30.56
CA LEU A 4 -19.69 9.82 31.09
C LEU A 4 -20.17 8.83 30.02
N PHE A 5 -21.17 9.21 29.22
CA PHE A 5 -21.63 8.39 28.10
C PHE A 5 -20.58 8.28 26.99
N SER A 6 -19.76 9.30 26.75
CA SER A 6 -18.70 9.22 25.72
C SER A 6 -17.59 8.25 26.12
N GLN A 7 -17.17 8.22 27.39
CA GLN A 7 -16.14 7.29 27.87
C GLN A 7 -16.58 5.84 27.81
N ASP A 8 -17.84 5.55 28.17
CA ASP A 8 -18.37 4.18 28.11
C ASP A 8 -18.60 3.73 26.66
N THR A 9 -19.08 4.63 25.79
CA THR A 9 -19.22 4.35 24.35
C THR A 9 -17.86 4.09 23.69
N ASP A 10 -16.85 4.92 23.95
CA ASP A 10 -15.50 4.72 23.39
C ASP A 10 -14.88 3.40 23.86
N LYS A 11 -15.10 3.02 25.12
CA LYS A 11 -14.66 1.73 25.66
C LYS A 11 -15.38 0.56 25.01
N GLN A 12 -16.70 0.66 24.80
CA GLN A 12 -17.47 -0.36 24.08
C GLN A 12 -17.02 -0.48 22.62
N MET A 13 -16.81 0.63 21.93
CA MET A 13 -16.30 0.67 20.56
C MET A 13 -14.89 0.10 20.47
N PHE A 14 -14.03 0.37 21.45
CA PHE A 14 -12.72 -0.25 21.55
C PHE A 14 -12.82 -1.77 21.70
N ASN A 15 -13.63 -2.26 22.64
CA ASN A 15 -13.80 -3.70 22.86
C ASN A 15 -14.36 -4.40 21.61
N LEU A 16 -15.35 -3.80 20.95
CA LEU A 16 -15.90 -4.33 19.71
C LEU A 16 -14.86 -4.36 18.60
N PHE A 17 -14.09 -3.28 18.43
CA PHE A 17 -13.02 -3.21 17.44
C PHE A 17 -11.96 -4.29 17.67
N ILE A 18 -11.50 -4.46 18.91
CA ILE A 18 -10.54 -5.52 19.27
C ILE A 18 -11.13 -6.91 19.00
N ALA A 19 -12.39 -7.15 19.35
CA ALA A 19 -13.05 -8.43 19.07
C ALA A 19 -13.13 -8.72 17.56
N VAL A 20 -13.45 -7.70 16.75
CA VAL A 20 -13.46 -7.82 15.28
C VAL A 20 -12.05 -8.11 14.74
N LEU A 21 -11.02 -7.39 15.19
CA LEU A 21 -9.63 -7.63 14.80
C LEU A 21 -9.17 -9.04 15.17
N GLN A 22 -9.44 -9.48 16.40
CA GLN A 22 -9.09 -10.83 16.85
C GLN A 22 -9.81 -11.89 16.02
N ARG A 23 -11.11 -11.72 15.76
CA ARG A 23 -11.87 -12.67 14.94
C ARG A 23 -11.35 -12.72 13.52
N PHE A 24 -11.06 -11.57 12.92
CA PHE A 24 -10.43 -11.50 11.60
C PHE A 24 -9.08 -12.20 11.60
N GLY A 25 -8.21 -11.93 12.58
CA GLY A 25 -6.91 -12.57 12.72
C GLY A 25 -6.98 -14.10 12.87
N CYS A 26 -7.98 -14.61 13.61
CA CYS A 26 -8.21 -16.05 13.74
C CYS A 26 -8.62 -16.73 12.43
N LEU A 27 -9.33 -16.02 11.55
CA LEU A 27 -9.74 -16.52 10.24
C LEU A 27 -8.59 -16.42 9.24
N PHE A 28 -8.00 -15.23 9.13
CA PHE A 28 -6.94 -14.90 8.18
C PHE A 28 -5.63 -15.66 8.46
N LYS A 29 -5.19 -15.76 9.72
CA LYS A 29 -3.95 -16.45 10.16
C LYS A 29 -2.68 -16.08 9.37
N GLY A 30 -2.65 -14.90 8.72
CA GLY A 30 -1.53 -14.50 7.87
C GLY A 30 -1.48 -15.19 6.50
N ASP A 31 -2.52 -15.95 6.12
CA ASP A 31 -2.58 -16.70 4.87
C ASP A 31 -3.19 -15.86 3.74
N ILE A 32 -2.41 -15.64 2.69
CA ILE A 32 -2.87 -14.93 1.49
C ILE A 32 -3.93 -15.74 0.72
N GLN A 33 -3.91 -17.08 0.78
CA GLN A 33 -4.91 -17.89 0.10
C GLN A 33 -6.30 -17.65 0.68
N TRP A 34 -6.39 -17.55 2.02
CA TRP A 34 -7.66 -17.20 2.67
C TRP A 34 -8.20 -15.84 2.19
N LEU A 35 -7.35 -14.83 1.99
CA LEU A 35 -7.79 -13.53 1.45
C LEU A 35 -8.32 -13.64 0.01
N LYS A 36 -7.67 -14.46 -0.83
CA LYS A 36 -8.10 -14.71 -2.22
C LYS A 36 -9.44 -15.42 -2.27
N ASP A 37 -9.72 -16.29 -1.31
CA ASP A 37 -10.97 -17.05 -1.24
C ASP A 37 -12.13 -16.22 -0.65
N HIS A 38 -11.84 -15.07 0.00
CA HIS A 38 -12.83 -14.24 0.73
C HIS A 38 -12.69 -12.74 0.43
N VAL A 39 -12.55 -12.38 -0.84
CA VAL A 39 -12.26 -11.01 -1.31
C VAL A 39 -13.33 -9.97 -0.95
N ASP A 40 -14.57 -10.41 -0.75
CA ASP A 40 -15.70 -9.61 -0.25
C ASP A 40 -15.48 -9.20 1.21
N ILE A 41 -15.12 -10.16 2.07
CA ILE A 41 -14.78 -9.91 3.48
C ILE A 41 -13.57 -8.97 3.58
N VAL A 42 -12.57 -9.15 2.72
CA VAL A 42 -11.39 -8.28 2.67
C VAL A 42 -11.76 -6.85 2.31
N GLU A 43 -12.67 -6.67 1.35
CA GLU A 43 -13.14 -5.36 0.95
C GLU A 43 -13.90 -4.66 2.07
N ASP A 44 -14.87 -5.35 2.69
CA ASP A 44 -15.67 -4.82 3.80
C ASP A 44 -14.81 -4.52 5.02
N PHE A 45 -13.85 -5.40 5.34
CA PHE A 45 -12.92 -5.19 6.43
C PHE A 45 -12.01 -3.99 6.17
N SER A 46 -11.50 -3.83 4.95
CA SER A 46 -10.70 -2.65 4.57
C SER A 46 -11.50 -1.36 4.73
N ASN A 47 -12.76 -1.35 4.25
CA ASN A 47 -13.65 -0.21 4.37
C ASN A 47 -13.98 0.11 5.84
N PHE A 48 -14.24 -0.92 6.65
CA PHE A 48 -14.41 -0.79 8.10
C PHE A 48 -13.19 -0.14 8.77
N LEU A 49 -11.98 -0.65 8.50
CA LEU A 49 -10.74 -0.13 9.06
C LEU A 49 -10.50 1.35 8.69
N ILE A 50 -10.81 1.75 7.46
CA ILE A 50 -10.76 3.16 7.03
C ILE A 50 -11.67 4.03 7.90
N GLN A 51 -12.90 3.57 8.17
CA GLN A 51 -13.83 4.31 9.02
C GLN A 51 -13.31 4.42 10.46
N ILE A 52 -12.79 3.33 11.02
CA ILE A 52 -12.23 3.32 12.38
C ILE A 52 -11.08 4.31 12.51
N ILE A 53 -10.11 4.28 11.59
CA ILE A 53 -8.96 5.20 11.63
C ILE A 53 -9.39 6.66 11.51
N LYS A 54 -10.34 6.97 10.61
CA LYS A 54 -10.77 8.36 10.36
C LYS A 54 -11.67 8.93 11.44
N LYS A 55 -12.60 8.12 11.95
CA LYS A 55 -13.69 8.59 12.82
C LYS A 55 -13.43 8.31 14.29
N LEU A 56 -12.64 7.28 14.60
CA LEU A 56 -12.36 6.81 15.97
C LEU A 56 -10.84 6.65 16.20
N PRO A 57 -10.01 7.68 15.96
CA PRO A 57 -8.56 7.57 16.10
C PRO A 57 -8.12 7.23 17.53
N THR A 58 -8.91 7.60 18.54
CA THR A 58 -8.71 7.26 19.95
C THR A 58 -8.79 5.76 20.20
N VAL A 59 -9.71 5.04 19.54
CA VAL A 59 -9.84 3.58 19.62
C VAL A 59 -8.57 2.91 19.09
N VAL A 60 -8.05 3.37 17.95
CA VAL A 60 -6.81 2.83 17.38
C VAL A 60 -5.59 3.17 18.25
N HIS A 61 -5.59 4.33 18.90
CA HIS A 61 -4.46 4.76 19.75
C HIS A 61 -4.22 3.83 20.93
N HIS A 62 -5.27 3.24 21.49
CA HIS A 62 -5.20 2.30 22.62
C HIS A 62 -5.00 0.84 22.20
N CYS A 63 -4.89 0.56 20.90
CA CYS A 63 -4.69 -0.81 20.44
C CYS A 63 -3.36 -1.40 20.93
N PRO A 64 -3.33 -2.71 21.21
CA PRO A 64 -2.11 -3.41 21.58
C PRO A 64 -1.19 -3.57 20.35
N ASN A 65 0.08 -3.91 20.56
CA ASN A 65 1.07 -3.97 19.45
C ASN A 65 0.73 -5.09 18.45
N GLU A 66 0.16 -6.18 18.94
CA GLU A 66 -0.31 -7.33 18.16
C GLU A 66 -1.36 -6.93 17.12
N ALA A 67 -2.20 -5.94 17.45
CA ALA A 67 -3.17 -5.40 16.48
C ALA A 67 -2.46 -4.72 15.31
N PHE A 68 -1.42 -3.92 15.56
CA PHE A 68 -0.64 -3.30 14.49
C PHE A 68 0.13 -4.32 13.64
N VAL A 69 0.64 -5.39 14.26
CA VAL A 69 1.27 -6.52 13.53
C VAL A 69 0.26 -7.20 12.61
N LEU A 70 -0.95 -7.49 13.10
CA LEU A 70 -2.02 -8.08 12.29
C LEU A 70 -2.40 -7.17 11.11
N LEU A 71 -2.58 -5.86 11.36
CA LEU A 71 -2.88 -4.89 10.31
C LEU A 71 -1.77 -4.81 9.26
N PHE A 72 -0.51 -4.89 9.70
CA PHE A 72 0.63 -4.92 8.79
C PHE A 72 0.64 -6.19 7.91
N GLN A 73 0.42 -7.36 8.51
CA GLN A 73 0.28 -8.62 7.77
C GLN A 73 -0.88 -8.57 6.78
N PHE A 74 -2.00 -7.97 7.17
CA PHE A 74 -3.15 -7.75 6.31
C PHE A 74 -2.82 -6.87 5.10
N VAL A 75 -2.17 -5.71 5.31
CA VAL A 75 -1.69 -4.84 4.22
C VAL A 75 -0.78 -5.62 3.28
N LYS A 76 0.18 -6.36 3.83
CA LYS A 76 1.16 -7.13 3.07
C LYS A 76 0.51 -8.10 2.09
N ASN A 77 -0.43 -8.90 2.58
CA ASN A 77 -1.09 -9.92 1.76
C ASN A 77 -2.18 -9.30 0.87
N GLY A 78 -2.91 -8.29 1.36
CA GLY A 78 -3.98 -7.63 0.62
C GLY A 78 -3.49 -6.86 -0.61
N LEU A 79 -2.29 -6.25 -0.56
CA LEU A 79 -1.71 -5.52 -1.70
C LEU A 79 -1.37 -6.43 -2.90
N GLN A 80 -1.42 -7.75 -2.72
CA GLN A 80 -1.13 -8.75 -3.75
C GLN A 80 -2.41 -9.34 -4.38
N LEU A 81 -3.59 -8.85 -3.98
CA LEU A 81 -4.87 -9.27 -4.55
C LEU A 81 -5.10 -8.64 -5.93
N HIS A 82 -5.88 -9.32 -6.78
CA HIS A 82 -6.05 -8.94 -8.19
C HIS A 82 -7.47 -8.45 -8.52
N GLU A 83 -8.36 -8.43 -7.53
CA GLU A 83 -9.72 -7.97 -7.62
C GLU A 83 -9.75 -6.44 -7.46
N GLN A 84 -10.14 -5.73 -8.53
CA GLN A 84 -10.02 -4.27 -8.61
C GLN A 84 -10.72 -3.51 -7.47
N ALA A 85 -11.90 -3.95 -7.03
CA ALA A 85 -12.65 -3.31 -5.94
C ALA A 85 -11.98 -3.55 -4.58
N THR A 86 -11.63 -4.81 -4.30
CA THR A 86 -10.91 -5.23 -3.10
C THR A 86 -9.53 -4.57 -2.99
N LEU A 87 -8.73 -4.56 -4.06
CA LEU A 87 -7.42 -3.92 -4.03
C LEU A 87 -7.55 -2.40 -3.83
N ARG A 88 -8.61 -1.78 -4.36
CA ARG A 88 -8.88 -0.35 -4.14
C ARG A 88 -9.17 -0.04 -2.67
N SER A 89 -9.97 -0.87 -1.99
CA SER A 89 -10.24 -0.67 -0.56
C SER A 89 -9.00 -0.93 0.28
N VAL A 90 -8.21 -1.98 -0.02
CA VAL A 90 -6.93 -2.27 0.67
C VAL A 90 -5.92 -1.14 0.49
N THR A 91 -5.71 -0.65 -0.74
CA THR A 91 -4.78 0.46 -1.00
C THR A 91 -5.24 1.75 -0.35
N MET A 92 -6.55 2.02 -0.32
CA MET A 92 -7.11 3.16 0.40
C MET A 92 -6.90 3.01 1.92
N PHE A 93 -7.13 1.84 2.49
CA PHE A 93 -6.83 1.55 3.90
C PHE A 93 -5.35 1.77 4.20
N THR A 94 -4.46 1.22 3.38
CA THR A 94 -3.01 1.33 3.54
C THR A 94 -2.56 2.79 3.57
N SER A 95 -3.04 3.63 2.64
CA SER A 95 -2.74 5.06 2.66
C SER A 95 -3.27 5.77 3.90
N ASN A 96 -4.47 5.45 4.37
CA ASN A 96 -5.01 6.02 5.62
C ASN A 96 -4.22 5.57 6.85
N TYR A 97 -3.73 4.33 6.86
CA TYR A 97 -2.87 3.82 7.92
C TYR A 97 -1.51 4.56 7.94
N ILE A 98 -0.88 4.79 6.78
CA ILE A 98 0.36 5.58 6.66
C ILE A 98 0.13 7.04 7.07
N GLU A 99 -1.04 7.62 6.82
CA GLU A 99 -1.36 8.95 7.32
C GLU A 99 -1.54 8.97 8.84
N TYR A 100 -2.19 7.93 9.39
CA TYR A 100 -2.43 7.75 10.82
C TYR A 100 -1.13 7.62 11.64
N THR A 101 -0.08 7.00 11.08
CA THR A 101 1.20 6.83 11.79
C THR A 101 1.82 8.17 12.22
N LYS A 102 1.48 9.30 11.60
CA LYS A 102 1.90 10.64 12.05
C LYS A 102 1.41 10.98 13.47
N SER A 103 0.32 10.36 13.90
CA SER A 103 -0.33 10.61 15.19
C SER A 103 -0.14 9.45 16.17
N ASN A 104 0.60 8.41 15.80
CA ASN A 104 0.87 7.26 16.64
C ASN A 104 2.29 6.73 16.43
N GLN A 105 3.16 6.99 17.41
CA GLN A 105 4.57 6.62 17.35
C GLN A 105 4.79 5.10 17.20
N ARG A 106 3.99 4.28 17.89
CA ARG A 106 4.09 2.81 17.82
C ARG A 106 3.82 2.31 16.40
N ALA A 107 2.80 2.86 15.76
CA ALA A 107 2.48 2.54 14.37
C ALA A 107 3.57 3.05 13.40
N ALA A 108 4.14 4.24 13.66
CA ALA A 108 5.24 4.78 12.87
C ALA A 108 6.52 3.94 12.96
N ASP A 109 6.86 3.45 14.14
CA ASP A 109 8.05 2.62 14.35
C ASP A 109 7.90 1.27 13.65
N LEU A 110 6.72 0.64 13.75
CA LEU A 110 6.43 -0.60 13.02
C LEU A 110 6.48 -0.38 11.50
N LEU A 111 5.96 0.74 11.00
CA LEU A 111 6.04 1.10 9.58
C LEU A 111 7.49 1.31 9.13
N LYS A 112 8.34 1.97 9.94
CA LYS A 112 9.75 2.16 9.59
C LYS A 112 10.54 0.85 9.62
N GLN A 113 10.23 -0.03 10.56
CA GLN A 113 10.87 -1.33 10.69
C GLN A 113 10.56 -2.25 9.51
N ASN A 114 9.30 -2.24 9.03
CA ASN A 114 8.83 -3.20 8.04
C ASN A 114 8.49 -2.58 6.67
N GLY A 115 8.63 -1.27 6.51
CA GLY A 115 8.20 -0.53 5.32
C GLY A 115 8.90 -0.94 4.03
N LEU A 116 10.13 -1.47 4.12
CA LEU A 116 10.83 -2.08 2.99
C LEU A 116 9.99 -3.21 2.36
N GLU A 117 9.36 -4.06 3.16
CA GLU A 117 8.56 -5.19 2.66
C GLU A 117 7.31 -4.70 1.88
N ILE A 118 6.67 -3.62 2.35
CA ILE A 118 5.57 -2.97 1.63
C ILE A 118 6.06 -2.45 0.27
N VAL A 119 7.18 -1.71 0.26
CA VAL A 119 7.73 -1.14 -0.98
C VAL A 119 8.13 -2.25 -1.96
N GLN A 120 8.75 -3.33 -1.46
CA GLN A 120 9.06 -4.51 -2.27
C GLN A 120 7.80 -5.04 -2.95
N ILE A 121 6.74 -5.31 -2.20
CA ILE A 121 5.47 -5.84 -2.76
C ILE A 121 4.87 -4.90 -3.80
N LEU A 122 4.80 -3.60 -3.49
CA LEU A 122 4.28 -2.60 -4.42
C LEU A 122 5.08 -2.60 -5.73
N LEU A 123 6.42 -2.57 -5.66
CA LEU A 123 7.27 -2.57 -6.84
C LEU A 123 7.19 -3.88 -7.63
N LYS A 124 7.05 -5.04 -6.98
CA LYS A 124 6.82 -6.32 -7.65
C LYS A 124 5.49 -6.33 -8.40
N CYS A 125 4.41 -5.88 -7.76
CA CYS A 125 3.07 -5.82 -8.33
C CYS A 125 3.00 -4.84 -9.52
N ILE A 126 3.53 -3.63 -9.33
CA ILE A 126 3.66 -2.60 -10.37
C ILE A 126 4.49 -3.14 -11.55
N GLY A 127 5.65 -3.74 -11.25
CA GLY A 127 6.59 -4.22 -12.26
C GLY A 127 6.07 -5.35 -13.13
N GLY A 128 5.11 -6.15 -12.66
CA GLY A 128 4.59 -7.25 -13.47
C GLY A 128 3.73 -8.27 -12.75
N ALA A 129 3.83 -8.38 -11.43
CA ALA A 129 3.14 -9.45 -10.70
C ALA A 129 1.62 -9.28 -10.64
N SER A 130 1.10 -8.06 -10.87
CA SER A 130 -0.34 -7.79 -10.96
C SER A 130 -0.79 -7.41 -12.38
N PRO A 131 -2.07 -7.60 -12.74
CA PRO A 131 -2.65 -7.04 -13.95
C PRO A 131 -2.36 -5.55 -14.16
N ARG A 132 -2.12 -5.13 -15.41
CA ARG A 132 -1.73 -3.73 -15.74
C ARG A 132 -2.76 -2.69 -15.28
N HIS A 133 -4.05 -3.01 -15.36
CA HIS A 133 -5.12 -2.09 -14.96
C HIS A 133 -5.11 -1.76 -13.45
N LEU A 134 -4.43 -2.57 -12.63
CA LEU A 134 -4.31 -2.36 -11.18
C LEU A 134 -3.14 -1.45 -10.78
N VAL A 135 -2.21 -1.16 -11.69
CA VAL A 135 -1.00 -0.36 -11.41
C VAL A 135 -1.37 1.02 -10.85
N ASP A 136 -2.40 1.65 -11.42
CA ASP A 136 -2.94 2.92 -10.93
C ASP A 136 -3.40 2.84 -9.47
N THR A 137 -4.01 1.71 -9.10
CA THR A 137 -4.52 1.45 -7.74
C THR A 137 -3.35 1.30 -6.76
N LEU A 138 -2.31 0.56 -7.15
CA LEU A 138 -1.08 0.33 -6.37
C LEU A 138 -0.20 1.57 -6.23
N SER A 139 -0.33 2.57 -7.11
CA SER A 139 0.42 3.82 -7.01
C SER A 139 0.08 4.63 -5.74
N LEU A 140 -1.12 4.45 -5.19
CA LEU A 140 -1.64 5.27 -4.10
C LEU A 140 -0.84 5.11 -2.78
N PRO A 141 -0.63 3.89 -2.23
CA PRO A 141 0.19 3.73 -1.03
C PRO A 141 1.63 4.20 -1.21
N LEU A 142 2.22 3.96 -2.40
CA LEU A 142 3.58 4.39 -2.70
C LEU A 142 3.70 5.92 -2.74
N PHE A 143 2.71 6.61 -3.30
CA PHE A 143 2.62 8.07 -3.25
C PHE A 143 2.48 8.59 -1.81
N THR A 144 1.66 7.95 -0.99
CA THR A 144 1.51 8.35 0.42
C THR A 144 2.82 8.18 1.18
N LEU A 145 3.55 7.09 0.95
CA LEU A 145 4.89 6.87 1.51
C LEU A 145 5.90 7.92 1.05
N SER A 146 5.97 8.22 -0.25
CA SER A 146 6.91 9.22 -0.77
C SER A 146 6.62 10.63 -0.24
N LYS A 147 5.35 10.94 0.00
CA LYS A 147 4.92 12.22 0.59
C LYS A 147 5.29 12.34 2.06
N LEU A 148 5.13 11.29 2.86
CA LEU A 148 5.24 11.35 4.33
C LEU A 148 6.57 10.84 4.91
N TYR A 149 7.23 9.92 4.19
CA TYR A 149 8.42 9.21 4.63
C TYR A 149 9.47 9.21 3.51
N ILE A 150 9.78 10.38 2.94
CA ILE A 150 10.58 10.48 1.72
C ILE A 150 11.97 9.83 1.82
N ASP A 151 12.69 10.05 2.93
CA ASP A 151 14.04 9.53 3.11
C ASP A 151 14.02 8.00 3.20
N CYS A 152 13.10 7.47 4.00
CA CYS A 152 12.87 6.03 4.13
C CYS A 152 12.45 5.42 2.79
N THR A 153 11.46 6.02 2.11
CA THR A 153 10.91 5.51 0.85
C THR A 153 11.94 5.50 -0.26
N SER A 154 12.72 6.58 -0.39
CA SER A 154 13.80 6.66 -1.38
C SER A 154 14.86 5.58 -1.13
N ASN A 155 15.24 5.38 0.13
CA ASN A 155 16.18 4.33 0.51
C ASN A 155 15.60 2.92 0.22
N TRP A 156 14.37 2.65 0.63
CA TRP A 156 13.71 1.36 0.39
C TRP A 156 13.58 1.05 -1.10
N VAL A 157 13.19 2.02 -1.92
CA VAL A 157 13.10 1.83 -3.37
C VAL A 157 14.48 1.56 -3.98
N GLN A 158 15.53 2.27 -3.55
CA GLN A 158 16.90 1.99 -3.99
C GLN A 158 17.34 0.57 -3.62
N GLN A 159 17.07 0.12 -2.39
CA GLN A 159 17.36 -1.25 -1.97
C GLN A 159 16.65 -2.28 -2.86
N CYS A 160 15.35 -2.06 -3.13
CA CYS A 160 14.57 -2.96 -3.99
C CYS A 160 15.10 -3.03 -5.42
N LEU A 161 15.44 -1.88 -6.01
CA LEU A 161 15.94 -1.84 -7.38
C LEU A 161 17.34 -2.45 -7.48
N ASN A 162 18.17 -2.33 -6.45
CA ASN A 162 19.52 -2.90 -6.42
C ASN A 162 19.53 -4.41 -6.11
N ASP A 163 18.40 -5.00 -5.71
CA ASP A 163 18.28 -6.44 -5.51
C ASP A 163 18.42 -7.18 -6.86
N PRO A 164 19.44 -8.04 -7.03
CA PRO A 164 19.61 -8.82 -8.25
C PRO A 164 18.45 -9.80 -8.52
N ASN A 165 17.67 -10.13 -7.49
CA ASN A 165 16.49 -11.00 -7.58
C ASN A 165 15.19 -10.22 -7.77
N PHE A 166 15.25 -8.92 -8.10
CA PHE A 166 14.05 -8.15 -8.42
C PHE A 166 13.30 -8.84 -9.58
N PRO A 167 12.01 -9.17 -9.43
CA PRO A 167 11.36 -10.22 -10.22
C PRO A 167 11.02 -9.83 -11.67
N THR A 168 11.30 -8.60 -12.06
CA THR A 168 11.18 -8.15 -13.46
C THR A 168 12.57 -7.96 -14.03
N PRO A 169 12.76 -8.12 -15.36
CA PRO A 169 14.01 -7.75 -16.02
C PRO A 169 14.44 -6.38 -15.48
N SER A 170 15.59 -6.38 -14.81
CA SER A 170 16.14 -5.23 -14.12
C SER A 170 15.97 -3.98 -15.00
N PRO A 171 15.13 -2.99 -14.60
CA PRO A 171 14.90 -1.84 -15.46
C PRO A 171 16.24 -1.15 -15.71
N LYS A 172 16.49 -0.73 -16.97
CA LYS A 172 17.75 -0.06 -17.34
C LYS A 172 18.00 1.09 -16.35
N ARG A 173 19.28 1.35 -16.05
CA ARG A 173 19.72 2.35 -15.05
C ARG A 173 18.93 3.66 -15.09
N HIS A 174 18.67 4.19 -16.29
CA HIS A 174 17.89 5.41 -16.50
C HIS A 174 16.46 5.36 -15.93
N HIS A 175 15.74 4.24 -16.06
CA HIS A 175 14.36 4.14 -15.55
C HIS A 175 14.31 4.05 -14.02
N ARG A 176 15.36 3.49 -13.41
CA ARG A 176 15.55 3.51 -11.94
C ARG A 176 15.72 4.93 -11.44
N GLU A 177 16.61 5.68 -12.09
CA GLU A 177 16.88 7.09 -11.77
C GLU A 177 15.62 7.95 -11.96
N ALA A 178 14.83 7.69 -13.01
CA ALA A 178 13.55 8.38 -13.24
C ALA A 178 12.52 8.10 -12.13
N LEU A 179 12.41 6.85 -11.65
CA LEU A 179 11.52 6.52 -10.53
C LEU A 179 11.95 7.21 -9.23
N ILE A 180 13.25 7.19 -8.92
CA ILE A 180 13.79 7.89 -7.75
C ILE A 180 13.54 9.41 -7.84
N LYS A 181 13.70 9.99 -9.03
CA LYS A 181 13.38 11.40 -9.27
C LYS A 181 11.90 11.67 -9.04
N ALA A 182 11.00 10.84 -9.57
CA ALA A 182 9.56 11.01 -9.40
C ALA A 182 9.13 10.98 -7.92
N LEU A 183 9.75 10.13 -7.09
CA LEU A 183 9.48 10.07 -5.65
C LEU A 183 9.84 11.39 -4.93
N THR A 184 10.89 12.08 -5.37
CA THR A 184 11.38 13.32 -4.74
C THR A 184 10.71 14.57 -5.31
N SER A 185 10.40 14.61 -6.61
CA SER A 185 9.83 15.78 -7.29
C SER A 185 8.30 15.84 -7.25
N GLU A 186 7.61 14.72 -7.43
CA GLU A 186 6.15 14.69 -7.64
C GLU A 186 5.35 14.44 -6.35
N ARG A 187 5.69 15.14 -5.25
CA ARG A 187 5.11 14.92 -3.91
C ARG A 187 3.74 15.59 -3.70
N THR A 188 3.35 16.48 -4.62
CA THR A 188 2.11 17.27 -4.56
C THR A 188 1.13 16.87 -5.66
N SER A 189 1.60 16.34 -6.79
CA SER A 189 0.77 15.92 -7.91
C SER A 189 0.64 14.40 -7.98
N ARG A 190 -0.47 13.88 -7.45
CA ARG A 190 -0.80 12.46 -7.56
C ARG A 190 -0.94 12.02 -9.03
N ALA A 191 -1.42 12.91 -9.90
CA ALA A 191 -1.56 12.63 -11.33
C ALA A 191 -0.19 12.37 -11.98
N ASN A 192 0.76 13.29 -11.80
CA ASN A 192 2.11 13.14 -12.35
C ASN A 192 2.82 11.91 -11.77
N PHE A 193 2.68 11.68 -10.46
CA PHE A 193 3.25 10.50 -9.82
C PHE A 193 2.72 9.21 -10.46
N LYS A 194 1.41 9.13 -10.71
CA LYS A 194 0.77 8.00 -11.37
C LYS A 194 1.35 7.78 -12.78
N ASP A 195 1.57 8.84 -13.55
CA ASP A 195 2.13 8.73 -14.90
C ASP A 195 3.56 8.17 -14.89
N HIS A 196 4.39 8.57 -13.92
CA HIS A 196 5.71 7.99 -13.73
C HIS A 196 5.66 6.50 -13.34
N ILE A 197 4.73 6.12 -12.46
CA ILE A 197 4.53 4.71 -12.07
C ILE A 197 4.07 3.86 -13.26
N ASN A 198 3.17 4.37 -14.10
CA ASN A 198 2.73 3.69 -15.32
C ASN A 198 3.84 3.54 -16.34
N THR A 199 4.67 4.57 -16.50
CA THR A 199 5.85 4.53 -17.37
C THR A 199 6.82 3.45 -16.87
N PHE A 200 7.14 3.45 -15.57
CA PHE A 200 7.99 2.44 -14.94
C PHE A 200 7.43 1.02 -15.12
N SER A 201 6.14 0.80 -14.84
CA SER A 201 5.47 -0.49 -15.06
C SER A 201 5.56 -0.94 -16.51
N SER A 202 5.38 -0.04 -17.48
CA SER A 202 5.43 -0.38 -18.91
C SER A 202 6.83 -0.85 -19.30
N THR A 203 7.87 -0.15 -18.84
CA THR A 203 9.27 -0.56 -19.02
C THR A 203 9.56 -1.92 -18.39
N CYS A 204 9.15 -2.17 -17.14
CA CYS A 204 9.38 -3.46 -16.48
C CYS A 204 8.76 -4.64 -17.23
N ARG A 205 7.66 -4.38 -17.97
CA ARG A 205 6.95 -5.36 -18.79
C ARG A 205 7.47 -5.44 -20.24
N GLY A 206 8.53 -4.71 -20.59
CA GLY A 206 9.10 -4.68 -21.94
C GLY A 206 8.24 -3.93 -22.97
N ILE A 207 7.29 -3.11 -22.51
CA ILE A 207 6.46 -2.27 -23.36
C ILE A 207 7.18 -0.91 -23.50
N ASP A 208 8.18 -0.87 -24.37
CA ASP A 208 8.82 0.38 -24.79
C ASP A 208 7.95 1.03 -25.88
N TYR A 209 7.35 2.19 -25.61
CA TYR A 209 6.63 2.98 -26.62
C TYR A 209 7.55 3.62 -27.67
N SER A 210 8.87 3.37 -27.61
CA SER A 210 9.85 3.89 -28.57
C SER A 210 9.92 3.08 -29.86
N GLY A 211 8.76 2.74 -30.46
CA GLY A 211 8.69 1.77 -31.56
C GLY A 211 7.50 1.85 -32.50
N THR A 212 6.78 2.97 -32.59
CA THR A 212 5.82 3.20 -33.70
C THR A 212 6.18 4.44 -34.51
N SER A 213 7.37 4.42 -35.10
CA SER A 213 7.65 5.07 -36.38
C SER A 213 7.98 3.97 -37.39
N SER A 214 6.96 3.19 -37.75
CA SER A 214 6.98 2.46 -39.02
C SER A 214 6.95 3.51 -40.14
N THR A 215 8.14 3.88 -40.59
CA THR A 215 8.39 4.42 -41.92
C THR A 215 7.62 3.59 -42.95
N ARG A 216 6.47 4.10 -43.41
CA ARG A 216 5.93 3.74 -44.72
C ARG A 216 6.88 4.33 -45.75
N ASN A 217 7.94 3.60 -46.07
CA ASN A 217 8.76 3.88 -47.23
C ASN A 217 7.94 3.61 -48.48
N HIS A 218 7.92 4.61 -49.36
CA HIS A 218 7.56 4.47 -50.76
C HIS A 218 8.40 3.37 -51.43
N SER A 219 7.72 2.47 -52.12
CA SER A 219 8.11 1.89 -53.42
C SER A 219 6.86 1.30 -54.05
#